data_AF-A0A7C6C7P7-F1
#
_entry.id   AF-A0A7C6C7P7-F1
#
_cell.length_a   1.000
_cell.length_b   1.000
_cell.length_c   1.000
_cell.angle_alpha   90.00
_cell.angle_beta   90.00
_cell.angle_gamma   90.00
#
_symmetry.space_group_name_H-M   'P 1'
#
loop_
_entity.id
_entity.type
_entity.pdbx_description
1 polymer ?
#
loop_
_entity_poly.entity_id
_entity_poly.type
_entity_poly.pdbx_seq_one_letter_code
_entity_poly.pdbx_strand_id
1 'polypeptide(L)' 'MLGDSYFRGRDNRWAQLTLVETLDVVPAHHHRRNQIIELLHSHISGLAVLLSGDGFCPDPA' A
#
# COMPACT_ATOMS: atom_id res chain seq x y z
N MET A 1 -6.50 -11.85 21.89
CA MET A 1 -5.89 -10.51 21.88
C MET A 1 -5.59 -10.16 20.44
N LEU A 2 -6.51 -9.44 19.77
CA LEU A 2 -6.14 -8.68 18.58
C LEU A 2 -5.48 -7.42 19.13
N GLY A 3 -4.15 -7.30 18.98
CA GLY A 3 -3.46 -6.06 19.32
C GLY A 3 -3.96 -4.96 18.40
N ASP A 4 -4.15 -3.75 18.94
CA ASP A 4 -4.63 -2.61 18.18
C ASP A 4 -3.68 -2.32 17.01
N SER A 5 -4.16 -2.54 15.78
CA SER A 5 -3.43 -2.17 14.57
C SER A 5 -3.69 -0.71 14.25
N TYR A 6 -2.66 0.13 14.41
CA TYR A 6 -2.70 1.56 14.06
C TYR A 6 -2.28 1.77 12.60
N PHE A 7 -3.20 2.20 11.75
CA PHE A 7 -2.96 2.43 10.31
C PHE A 7 -2.78 3.92 10.02
N ARG A 8 -1.55 4.42 10.08
CA ARG A 8 -1.26 5.83 9.75
C ARG A 8 -1.20 6.04 8.24
N GLY A 9 -1.88 7.07 7.73
CA GLY A 9 -1.95 7.41 6.31
C GLY A 9 -0.56 7.65 5.71
N ARG A 10 0.32 8.34 6.44
CA ARG A 10 1.70 8.57 6.00
C ARG A 10 2.51 7.28 5.86
N ASP A 11 2.39 6.36 6.81
CA ASP A 11 3.14 5.11 6.79
C ASP A 11 2.64 4.18 5.68
N ASN A 12 1.33 4.15 5.46
CA ASN A 12 0.73 3.45 4.33
C ASN A 12 1.25 4.00 2.99
N ARG A 13 1.39 5.32 2.84
CA ARG A 13 1.97 5.93 1.62
C ARG A 13 3.44 5.53 1.42
N TRP A 14 4.25 5.47 2.47
CA TRP A 14 5.63 5.00 2.38
C TRP A 14 5.75 3.53 1.94
N ALA A 15 4.86 2.68 2.44
CA ALA A 15 4.81 1.29 2.01
C ALA A 15 4.40 1.16 0.53
N GLN A 16 3.41 1.92 0.05
CA GLN A 16 3.07 1.94 -1.38
C GLN A 16 4.23 2.42 -2.26
N LEU A 17 4.87 3.52 -1.86
CA LEU A 17 6.05 4.05 -2.58
C LEU A 17 7.15 3.00 -2.66
N THR A 18 7.43 2.31 -1.56
CA THR A 18 8.44 1.24 -1.53
C THR A 18 8.11 0.11 -2.51
N LEU A 19 6.84 -0.32 -2.59
CA LEU A 19 6.43 -1.36 -3.52
C LEU A 19 6.57 -0.94 -4.98
N VAL A 20 6.23 0.31 -5.31
CA VAL A 20 6.40 0.88 -6.65
C VAL A 20 7.88 0.95 -7.03
N GLU A 21 8.71 1.59 -6.19
CA GLU A 21 10.16 1.72 -6.43
C GLU A 21 10.85 0.35 -6.54
N THR A 22 10.37 -0.64 -5.78
CA THR A 22 10.86 -2.02 -5.90
C THR A 22 10.47 -2.63 -7.25
N LEU A 23 9.25 -2.41 -7.72
CA LEU A 23 8.77 -2.94 -9.00
C LEU A 23 9.48 -2.32 -10.21
N ASP A 24 10.01 -1.11 -10.07
CA ASP A 24 10.78 -0.41 -11.11
C ASP A 24 12.17 -1.04 -11.33
N VAL A 25 12.77 -1.62 -10.28
CA VAL A 25 14.13 -2.19 -10.35
C VAL A 25 14.15 -3.72 -10.36
N VAL A 26 13.09 -4.39 -9.88
CA VAL A 26 13.06 -5.85 -9.83
C VAL A 26 12.91 -6.45 -11.25
N PRO A 27 13.72 -7.45 -11.64
CA PRO A 27 13.61 -8.06 -12.95
C PRO A 27 12.21 -8.64 -13.21
N ALA A 28 11.72 -8.51 -14.45
CA ALA A 28 10.40 -9.01 -14.83
C ALA A 28 10.19 -10.51 -14.56
N HIS A 29 11.26 -11.30 -14.63
CA HIS A 29 11.26 -12.75 -14.39
C HIS A 29 11.58 -13.14 -12.94
N HIS A 30 11.65 -12.17 -12.01
CA HIS A 30 11.91 -12.46 -10.61
C HIS A 30 10.76 -13.27 -9.98
N HIS A 31 11.09 -14.40 -9.35
CA HIS A 31 10.13 -15.37 -8.83
C HIS A 31 9.07 -14.80 -7.86
N ARG A 32 9.35 -13.68 -7.18
CA ARG A 32 8.40 -13.00 -6.27
C ARG A 32 7.76 -11.73 -6.83
N ARG A 33 8.03 -11.36 -8.08
CA ARG A 33 7.52 -10.10 -8.64
C ARG A 33 5.99 -10.03 -8.58
N ASN A 34 5.31 -11.13 -8.90
CA ASN A 34 3.85 -11.19 -8.83
C ASN A 34 3.31 -11.01 -7.41
N GLN A 35 4.02 -11.51 -6.39
CA GLN A 35 3.62 -11.31 -4.98
C GLN A 35 3.70 -9.82 -4.59
N ILE A 36 4.68 -9.09 -5.11
CA ILE A 36 4.82 -7.64 -4.87
C ILE A 36 3.69 -6.88 -5.56
N ILE A 37 3.30 -7.27 -6.78
CA ILE A 37 2.16 -6.69 -7.50
C ILE A 37 0.85 -6.95 -6.75
N GLU A 38 0.61 -8.18 -6.30
CA GLU A 38 -0.57 -8.53 -5.52
C GLU A 38 -0.64 -7.71 -4.23
N LEU A 39 0.48 -7.56 -3.52
CA LEU A 39 0.57 -6.75 -2.31
C LEU A 39 0.27 -5.27 -2.60
N LEU A 40 0.81 -4.72 -3.68
CA LEU A 40 0.52 -3.34 -4.11
C LEU A 40 -0.96 -3.14 -4.45
N HIS A 41 -1.56 -4.07 -5.20
CA HIS A 41 -2.98 -4.02 -5.55
C HIS A 41 -3.88 -4.09 -4.31
N SER A 42 -3.58 -4.99 -3.37
CA SER A 42 -4.31 -5.06 -2.10
C SER A 42 -4.21 -3.77 -1.31
N HIS A 43 -3.02 -3.16 -1.27
CA HIS A 43 -2.80 -1.92 -0.52
C HIS A 43 -3.52 -0.72 -1.15
N ILE A 44 -3.48 -0.60 -2.48
CA ILE A 44 -4.23 0.42 -3.22
C ILE A 44 -5.74 0.25 -2.98
N SER A 45 -6.26 -0.97 -3.12
CA SER A 45 -7.69 -1.25 -2.95
C SER A 45 -8.15 -0.92 -1.52
N GLY A 46 -7.35 -1.27 -0.52
CA GLY A 46 -7.63 -0.97 0.89
C GLY A 46 -7.58 0.52 1.24
N LEU A 47 -6.75 1.33 0.57
CA LEU A 47 -6.75 2.78 0.77
C LEU A 47 -7.81 3.50 -0.06
N ALA A 48 -8.13 2.99 -1.25
CA ALA A 48 -9.12 3.61 -2.15
C ALA A 48 -10.51 3.70 -1.50
N VAL A 49 -10.87 2.73 -0.64
CA VAL A 49 -12.15 2.77 0.11
C VAL A 49 -12.18 3.83 1.21
N LEU A 50 -11.02 4.36 1.61
CA LEU A 50 -10.89 5.41 2.63
C LEU A 50 -10.70 6.81 2.02
N LEU A 51 -10.63 6.89 0.69
CA LEU A 51 -10.45 8.14 -0.01
C LEU A 51 -11.76 8.93 0.03
N SER A 52 -11.71 10.12 0.60
CA SER A 52 -12.83 11.05 0.58
C SER A 52 -13.08 11.51 -0.88
N GLY A 53 -14.29 11.96 -1.20
CA GLY A 53 -14.68 12.35 -2.57
C GLY A 53 -13.86 13.50 -3.17
N ASP A 54 -13.06 14.20 -2.35
CA ASP A 54 -12.11 15.25 -2.73
C ASP A 54 -10.67 14.74 -2.95
N GLY A 55 -10.43 13.43 -2.81
CA GLY A 55 -9.10 12.82 -2.93
C GLY A 55 -8.26 12.88 -1.65
N PHE A 56 -8.81 13.35 -0.53
CA PHE A 56 -8.10 13.39 0.75
C PHE A 56 -8.35 12.12 1.58
N CYS A 57 -7.27 11.57 2.16
CA CYS A 57 -7.34 10.46 3.11
C CYS A 57 -6.84 10.97 4.47
N PRO A 58 -7.73 11.23 5.44
CA PRO A 58 -7.35 11.70 6.77
C PRO A 58 -6.62 10.58 7.55
N ASP A 59 -5.70 10.96 8.44
CA ASP A 59 -5.24 10.02 9.46
C ASP A 59 -6.44 9.63 10.34
N PRO A 60 -6.61 8.33 10.69
CA PRO A 60 -7.66 7.93 11.61
C PRO A 60 -7.41 8.57 12.98
N ALA A 61 -8.48 9.13 13.57
CA ALA A 61 -8.48 9.72 14.91
C ALA A 61 -8.26 8.67 16.01
#